data_AF-A0A9W7SPZ9-F1
#
_entry.id   AF-A0A9W7SPZ9-F1
#
_cell.length_a   1.000
_cell.length_b   1.000
_cell.length_c   1.000
_cell.angle_alpha   90.00
_cell.angle_beta   90.00
_cell.angle_gamma   90.00
#
_symmetry.space_group_name_H-M   'P 1'
#
loop_
_entity.id
_entity.type
_entity.pdbx_description
1 polymer ?
#
loop_
_entity_poly.entity_id
_entity_poly.type
_entity_poly.pdbx_seq_one_letter_code
_entity_poly.pdbx_strand_id
1 'polypeptide(L)'
;MSYYFSIIGTRDNPLFEHSFGTSKLGGDGIAHFKDEARYMNQFIVHAALDLVEDAQWTTKDLYLKKIDTFQNNSIHCFLTGGNVKFMLLMNPDPSVTHYSQYPESSASSRPSTAATARQSTTLLAANPSSPQTEEAVRGFMLEVYEAWVKCVMNPFYAPNMLVTSPVFRAKVGAAGRKYL
;
A
#
# COMPACT_ATOMS: atom_id res chain seq x y z
N MET A 1 10.87 2.91 -4.57
CA MET A 1 9.41 2.96 -4.34
C MET A 1 9.10 2.38 -2.98
N SER A 2 8.12 2.95 -2.29
CA SER A 2 7.60 2.44 -1.02
C SER A 2 6.14 2.04 -1.17
N TYR A 3 5.76 0.95 -0.51
CA TYR A 3 4.42 0.38 -0.54
C TYR A 3 3.84 0.34 0.86
N TYR A 4 2.58 0.70 0.97
CA TYR A 4 1.77 0.52 2.16
C TYR A 4 0.59 -0.37 1.80
N PHE A 5 0.56 -1.57 2.37
CA PHE A 5 -0.47 -2.56 2.13
C PHE A 5 -1.37 -2.70 3.36
N SER A 6 -2.68 -2.66 3.13
CA SER A 6 -3.69 -2.88 4.17
C SER A 6 -4.79 -3.83 3.69
N ILE A 7 -5.23 -4.72 4.57
CA ILE A 7 -6.43 -5.54 4.38
C ILE A 7 -7.54 -4.92 5.20
N ILE A 8 -8.60 -4.47 4.56
CA ILE A 8 -9.75 -3.85 5.21
C ILE A 8 -10.91 -4.84 5.23
N GLY A 9 -11.50 -5.00 6.42
CA GLY A 9 -12.62 -5.90 6.65
C GLY A 9 -13.94 -5.36 6.09
N THR A 10 -15.00 -6.13 6.27
CA THR A 10 -16.35 -5.79 5.81
C THR A 10 -17.03 -4.70 6.64
N ARG A 11 -16.37 -4.20 7.69
CA ARG A 11 -16.83 -3.10 8.55
C ARG A 11 -15.86 -1.91 8.51
N ASP A 12 -15.10 -1.83 7.42
CA ASP A 12 -14.08 -0.81 7.17
C ASP A 12 -13.00 -0.71 8.26
N ASN A 13 -12.81 -1.79 9.02
CA ASN A 13 -11.77 -1.89 10.03
C ASN A 13 -10.51 -2.53 9.43
N PRO A 14 -9.30 -1.99 9.70
CA PRO A 14 -8.07 -2.60 9.24
C PRO A 14 -7.84 -3.94 9.94
N LEU A 15 -7.63 -5.00 9.16
CA LEU A 15 -7.37 -6.36 9.63
C LEU A 15 -5.88 -6.70 9.61
N PHE A 16 -5.12 -6.08 8.71
CA PHE A 16 -3.70 -6.30 8.56
C PHE A 16 -3.05 -5.09 7.91
N GLU A 17 -1.88 -4.69 8.37
CA GLU A 17 -1.08 -3.60 7.79
C GLU A 17 0.39 -4.02 7.65
N HIS A 18 1.00 -3.65 6.53
CA HIS A 18 2.42 -3.85 6.29
C HIS A 18 2.99 -2.84 5.31
N SER A 19 4.12 -2.24 5.69
CA SER A 19 4.93 -1.40 4.80
C SER A 19 6.17 -2.15 4.35
N PHE A 20 6.49 -2.05 3.06
CA PHE A 20 7.70 -2.62 2.48
C PHE A 20 8.16 -1.79 1.26
N GLY A 21 9.43 -1.89 0.90
CA GLY A 21 10.01 -1.23 -0.26
C GLY A 21 10.03 -2.12 -1.48
N THR A 22 10.34 -1.53 -2.64
CA THR A 22 10.63 -2.32 -3.84
C THR A 22 11.88 -3.16 -3.64
N SER A 23 11.83 -4.42 -4.06
CA SER A 23 12.99 -5.30 -4.17
C SER A 23 13.46 -5.46 -5.63
N LYS A 24 12.74 -4.85 -6.56
CA LYS A 24 13.12 -4.79 -7.98
C LYS A 24 14.21 -3.74 -8.19
N LEU A 25 14.95 -3.86 -9.30
CA LEU A 25 15.90 -2.86 -9.78
C LEU A 25 16.97 -2.45 -8.74
N GLY A 26 17.37 -3.38 -7.85
CA GLY A 26 18.38 -3.13 -6.82
C GLY A 26 17.85 -2.42 -5.56
N GLY A 27 16.53 -2.38 -5.36
CA GLY A 27 15.93 -1.93 -4.11
C GLY A 27 16.24 -2.86 -2.94
N ASP A 28 16.29 -2.28 -1.73
CA ASP A 28 16.60 -2.96 -0.47
C ASP A 28 15.39 -3.67 0.17
N GLY A 29 14.20 -3.52 -0.43
CA GLY A 29 12.94 -4.04 0.13
C GLY A 29 12.43 -3.28 1.36
N ILE A 30 13.05 -2.16 1.72
CA ILE A 30 12.68 -1.36 2.90
C ILE A 30 11.82 -0.17 2.47
N ALA A 31 10.73 0.08 3.19
CA ALA A 31 9.88 1.23 2.94
C ALA A 31 10.55 2.50 3.47
N HIS A 32 10.85 3.43 2.57
CA HIS A 32 11.44 4.74 2.88
C HIS A 32 10.37 5.85 2.98
N PHE A 33 9.29 5.58 3.72
CA PHE A 33 8.28 6.61 4.01
C PHE A 33 8.83 7.62 5.03
N LYS A 34 8.48 8.91 4.87
CA LYS A 34 8.69 9.91 5.92
C LYS A 34 7.83 9.58 7.14
N ASP A 35 8.21 10.01 8.32
CA ASP A 35 7.47 9.68 9.54
C ASP A 35 6.04 10.24 9.51
N GLU A 36 5.85 11.43 8.92
CA GLU A 36 4.54 12.05 8.71
C GLU A 36 3.65 11.23 7.77
N ALA A 37 4.25 10.43 6.89
CA ALA A 37 3.51 9.61 5.95
C ALA A 37 2.79 8.44 6.63
N ARG A 38 3.19 8.03 7.83
CA ARG A 38 2.63 6.83 8.48
C ARG A 38 1.12 6.95 8.72
N TYR A 39 0.69 8.04 9.36
CA TYR A 39 -0.73 8.31 9.60
C TYR A 39 -1.44 8.76 8.31
N MET A 40 -0.72 9.44 7.41
CA MET A 40 -1.29 9.88 6.14
C MET A 40 -1.62 8.70 5.23
N ASN A 41 -0.79 7.66 5.20
CA ASN A 41 -1.03 6.46 4.41
C ASN A 41 -2.33 5.77 4.84
N GLN A 42 -2.60 5.70 6.15
CA GLN A 42 -3.86 5.19 6.68
C GLN A 42 -5.03 6.07 6.23
N PHE A 43 -4.92 7.39 6.37
CA PHE A 43 -5.96 8.33 5.96
C PHE A 43 -6.30 8.22 4.47
N ILE A 44 -5.29 8.22 3.59
CA ILE A 44 -5.47 8.14 2.14
C ILE A 44 -6.13 6.81 1.75
N VAL A 45 -5.69 5.68 2.33
CA VAL A 45 -6.28 4.36 2.03
C VAL A 45 -7.74 4.30 2.45
N HIS A 46 -8.08 4.84 3.63
CA HIS A 46 -9.46 4.85 4.11
C HIS A 46 -10.36 5.82 3.33
N ALA A 47 -9.83 6.98 2.91
CA ALA A 47 -10.56 7.92 2.06
C ALA A 47 -10.92 7.32 0.68
N ALA A 48 -10.10 6.39 0.18
CA ALA A 48 -10.36 5.72 -1.09
C ALA A 48 -11.41 4.59 -1.01
N LEU A 49 -11.94 4.25 0.18
CA LEU A 49 -12.91 3.14 0.32
C LEU A 49 -14.22 3.44 -0.39
N ASP A 50 -14.72 4.66 -0.35
CA ASP A 50 -15.96 5.06 -1.02
C ASP A 50 -15.88 4.81 -2.54
N LEU A 51 -14.73 5.10 -3.15
CA LEU A 51 -14.48 4.85 -4.57
C LEU A 51 -14.44 3.34 -4.90
N VAL A 52 -13.94 2.51 -3.98
CA VAL A 52 -13.97 1.05 -4.12
C VAL A 52 -15.41 0.55 -4.11
N GLU A 53 -16.26 1.12 -3.25
CA GLU A 53 -17.66 0.70 -3.13
C GLU A 53 -18.52 1.06 -4.34
N ASP A 54 -18.18 2.13 -5.05
CA ASP A 54 -18.79 2.45 -6.33
C ASP A 54 -18.26 1.53 -7.44
N ALA A 55 -16.93 1.35 -7.51
CA ALA A 55 -16.30 0.60 -8.58
C ALA A 55 -16.60 -0.90 -8.55
N GLN A 56 -16.84 -1.50 -7.38
CA GLN A 56 -17.11 -2.94 -7.25
C GLN A 56 -18.32 -3.41 -8.07
N TRP A 57 -19.28 -2.52 -8.35
CA TRP A 57 -20.49 -2.85 -9.12
C TRP A 57 -20.30 -2.74 -10.63
N THR A 58 -19.15 -2.21 -11.07
CA THR A 58 -18.87 -1.95 -12.48
C THR A 58 -18.13 -3.10 -13.18
N THR A 59 -17.45 -3.95 -12.42
CA THR A 59 -16.60 -5.04 -12.96
C THR A 59 -16.85 -6.36 -12.24
N LYS A 60 -16.57 -7.46 -12.94
CA LYS A 60 -16.60 -8.82 -12.39
C LYS A 60 -15.22 -9.29 -11.91
N ASP A 61 -14.18 -8.55 -12.22
CA ASP A 61 -12.81 -8.88 -11.85
C ASP A 61 -12.55 -8.52 -10.38
N LEU A 62 -11.81 -9.38 -9.68
CA LEU A 62 -11.40 -9.11 -8.29
C LEU A 62 -10.39 -7.95 -8.21
N TYR A 63 -9.55 -7.79 -9.23
CA TYR A 63 -8.56 -6.71 -9.26
C TYR A 63 -9.14 -5.46 -9.93
N LEU A 64 -9.45 -4.45 -9.13
CA LEU A 64 -10.02 -3.16 -9.58
C LEU A 64 -8.97 -2.21 -10.15
N LYS A 65 -7.70 -2.65 -10.22
CA LYS A 65 -6.56 -1.84 -10.67
C LYS A 65 -6.37 -0.62 -9.79
N LYS A 66 -5.91 0.48 -10.39
CA LYS A 66 -5.74 1.76 -9.73
C LYS A 66 -7.10 2.42 -9.56
N ILE A 67 -7.51 2.61 -8.30
CA ILE A 67 -8.82 3.17 -7.94
C ILE A 67 -8.75 4.67 -7.67
N ASP A 68 -7.63 5.17 -7.16
CA ASP A 68 -7.49 6.56 -6.75
C ASP A 68 -6.03 7.04 -6.85
N THR A 69 -5.85 8.36 -6.85
CA THR A 69 -4.55 9.04 -6.75
C THR A 69 -4.66 10.24 -5.83
N PHE A 70 -3.77 10.31 -4.85
CA PHE A 70 -3.60 11.50 -4.03
C PHE A 70 -2.13 11.94 -4.02
N GLN A 71 -1.84 13.11 -4.59
CA GLN A 71 -0.48 13.59 -4.81
C GLN A 71 0.38 12.56 -5.57
N ASN A 72 1.48 12.07 -4.97
CA ASN A 72 2.34 11.03 -5.54
C ASN A 72 1.96 9.61 -5.09
N ASN A 73 0.85 9.45 -4.36
CA ASN A 73 0.36 8.16 -3.89
C ASN A 73 -0.71 7.65 -4.85
N SER A 74 -0.49 6.46 -5.42
CA SER A 74 -1.50 5.76 -6.21
C SER A 74 -2.08 4.61 -5.39
N ILE A 75 -3.41 4.48 -5.34
CA ILE A 75 -4.08 3.41 -4.60
C ILE A 75 -4.58 2.36 -5.59
N HIS A 76 -4.19 1.11 -5.35
CA HIS A 76 -4.68 -0.05 -6.08
C HIS A 76 -5.55 -0.89 -5.16
N CYS A 77 -6.63 -1.46 -5.71
CA CYS A 77 -7.56 -2.28 -4.94
C CYS A 77 -7.72 -3.68 -5.55
N PHE A 78 -7.75 -4.68 -4.67
CA PHE A 78 -8.20 -6.03 -4.97
C PHE A 78 -9.35 -6.39 -4.02
N LEU A 79 -10.55 -6.56 -4.57
CA LEU A 79 -11.75 -6.89 -3.82
C LEU A 79 -11.98 -8.40 -3.87
N THR A 80 -12.04 -9.02 -2.70
CA THR A 80 -12.31 -10.46 -2.59
C THR A 80 -13.81 -10.76 -2.68
N GLY A 81 -14.18 -11.99 -3.01
CA GLY A 81 -15.59 -12.43 -3.00
C GLY A 81 -16.27 -12.37 -1.62
N GLY A 82 -15.51 -12.20 -0.54
CA GLY A 82 -16.02 -12.00 0.82
C GLY A 82 -16.18 -10.54 1.22
N ASN A 83 -16.13 -9.60 0.26
CA ASN A 83 -16.14 -8.15 0.49
C ASN A 83 -15.00 -7.63 1.42
N VAL A 84 -13.88 -8.36 1.44
CA VAL A 84 -12.63 -7.90 2.07
C VAL A 84 -11.82 -7.16 1.00
N LYS A 85 -11.33 -5.97 1.33
CA LYS A 85 -10.68 -5.03 0.41
C LYS A 85 -9.17 -5.03 0.67
N PHE A 86 -8.39 -5.47 -0.31
CA PHE A 86 -6.93 -5.38 -0.27
C PHE A 86 -6.50 -4.07 -0.91
N MET A 87 -5.99 -3.17 -0.09
CA MET A 87 -5.60 -1.82 -0.48
C MET A 87 -4.08 -1.74 -0.53
N LEU A 88 -3.53 -1.35 -1.68
CA LEU A 88 -2.11 -1.12 -1.86
C LEU A 88 -1.88 0.32 -2.28
N LEU A 89 -1.33 1.12 -1.37
CA LEU A 89 -0.79 2.42 -1.67
C LEU A 89 0.64 2.28 -2.16
N MET A 90 0.91 2.87 -3.32
CA MET A 90 2.20 2.90 -3.97
C MET A 90 2.70 4.33 -4.05
N ASN A 91 3.91 4.56 -3.54
CA ASN A 91 4.61 5.84 -3.67
C ASN A 91 5.94 5.62 -4.40
N PRO A 92 6.05 6.05 -5.68
CA PRO A 92 7.28 5.89 -6.44
C PRO A 92 8.48 6.58 -5.81
N ASP A 93 8.25 7.80 -5.29
CA ASP A 93 9.26 8.64 -4.66
C ASP A 93 8.69 9.35 -3.41
N PRO A 94 8.91 8.76 -2.23
CA PRO A 94 8.48 9.36 -0.97
C PRO A 94 9.17 10.69 -0.66
N SER A 95 10.35 10.97 -1.24
CA SER A 95 11.13 12.17 -0.94
C SER A 95 10.46 13.44 -1.46
N VAL A 96 9.83 13.35 -2.64
CA VAL A 96 9.10 14.45 -3.30
C VAL A 96 7.65 14.59 -2.83
N THR A 97 7.15 13.68 -1.99
CA THR A 97 5.78 13.78 -1.48
C THR A 97 5.73 14.78 -0.33
N HIS A 98 4.87 15.79 -0.47
CA HIS A 98 4.71 16.89 0.49
C HIS A 98 3.44 16.65 1.34
N TYR A 99 3.65 16.23 2.58
CA TYR A 99 2.60 16.21 3.59
C TYR A 99 2.54 17.58 4.25
N SER A 100 1.33 18.13 4.44
CA SER A 100 1.14 19.40 5.14
C SER A 100 1.67 19.27 6.57
N GLN A 101 2.71 20.03 6.90
CA GLN A 101 3.16 20.18 8.27
C GLN A 101 2.15 21.06 8.99
N TYR A 102 1.44 20.50 9.97
CA TYR A 102 0.84 21.35 11.00
C TYR A 102 2.01 22.01 11.74
N PRO A 103 2.00 23.33 11.95
CA PRO A 103 3.01 23.95 12.79
C PRO A 103 2.82 23.40 14.20
N GLU A 104 3.62 22.40 14.57
CA GLU A 104 3.82 22.07 15.97
C GLU A 104 4.36 23.34 16.62
N SER A 105 3.54 23.94 17.47
CA SER A 105 3.99 24.98 18.37
C SER A 105 5.19 24.43 19.16
N SER A 106 6.36 25.02 18.90
CA SER A 106 7.67 24.78 19.54
C SER A 106 8.50 23.58 19.07
N ALA A 107 9.19 23.74 17.93
CA ALA A 107 10.55 23.24 17.79
C ALA A 107 11.38 24.24 16.98
N SER A 108 12.48 24.69 17.58
CA SER A 108 13.44 25.65 17.05
C SER A 108 13.83 25.36 15.59
N SER A 109 13.75 26.39 14.75
CA SER A 109 14.19 26.40 13.36
C SER A 109 15.67 26.01 13.24
N ARG A 110 15.94 24.74 12.92
CA ARG A 110 17.23 24.34 12.36
C ARG A 110 17.25 24.76 10.88
N PRO A 111 18.29 25.48 10.40
CA PRO A 111 18.43 25.72 8.97
C PRO A 111 18.61 24.37 8.29
N SER A 112 17.63 23.98 7.47
CA SER A 112 17.80 22.87 6.54
C SER A 112 18.88 23.29 5.54
N THR A 113 20.09 22.76 5.69
CA THR A 113 21.09 22.84 4.63
C THR A 113 20.44 22.26 3.38
N ALA A 114 20.22 23.13 2.39
CA ALA A 114 19.68 22.75 1.09
C ALA A 114 20.60 21.68 0.51
N ALA A 115 20.22 20.42 0.68
CA ALA A 115 20.87 19.30 0.04
C ALA A 115 20.66 19.52 -1.45
N THR A 116 21.75 19.84 -2.14
CA THR A 116 21.83 19.93 -3.59
C THR A 116 21.01 18.80 -4.18
N ALA A 117 19.93 19.15 -4.88
CA ALA A 117 19.05 18.21 -5.55
C ALA A 117 19.90 17.41 -6.53
N ARG A 118 20.39 16.25 -6.08
CA ARG A 118 20.85 15.20 -6.96
C ARG A 118 19.59 14.80 -7.72
N GLN A 119 19.48 15.31 -8.95
CA GLN A 119 18.57 14.79 -9.95
C GLN A 119 18.82 13.29 -10.04
N SER A 120 18.01 12.53 -9.30
CA SER A 120 18.09 11.09 -9.25
C SER A 120 17.51 10.61 -10.56
N THR A 121 18.38 10.15 -11.44
CA THR A 121 18.07 9.63 -12.78
C THR A 121 17.27 8.30 -12.75
N THR A 122 16.77 7.90 -11.58
CA THR A 122 15.94 6.71 -11.36
C THR A 122 14.43 6.95 -11.55
N LEU A 123 14.01 8.19 -11.83
CA LEU A 123 12.60 8.63 -11.85
C LEU A 123 11.75 8.17 -13.05
N LEU A 124 12.31 7.43 -14.01
CA LEU A 124 11.58 6.95 -15.18
C LEU A 124 11.01 5.52 -15.04
N ALA A 125 11.42 4.76 -14.02
CA ALA A 125 11.22 3.30 -13.99
C ALA A 125 9.95 2.80 -13.24
N ALA A 126 9.09 3.71 -12.77
CA ALA A 126 8.07 3.37 -11.79
C ALA A 126 6.71 4.03 -12.09
N ASN A 127 6.21 3.88 -13.31
CA ASN A 127 4.87 4.36 -13.64
C ASN A 127 3.81 3.47 -12.96
N PRO A 128 2.99 3.99 -12.01
CA PRO A 128 1.98 3.21 -11.29
C PRO A 128 0.86 2.67 -12.20
N SER A 129 0.62 3.30 -13.36
CA SER A 129 -0.37 2.85 -14.34
C SER A 129 0.23 2.05 -15.49
N SER A 130 1.52 1.69 -15.43
CA SER A 130 2.10 0.88 -16.50
C SER A 130 1.51 -0.55 -16.49
N PRO A 131 1.34 -1.19 -17.66
CA PRO A 131 0.86 -2.58 -17.72
C PRO A 131 1.71 -3.56 -16.91
N GLN A 132 3.04 -3.34 -16.89
CA GLN A 132 4.00 -4.14 -16.13
C GLN A 132 3.76 -4.00 -14.62
N THR A 133 3.51 -2.77 -14.15
CA THR A 133 3.16 -2.50 -12.75
C THR A 133 1.81 -3.13 -12.40
N GLU A 134 0.81 -3.00 -13.27
CA GLU A 134 -0.51 -3.61 -13.04
C GLU A 134 -0.41 -5.14 -12.91
N GLU A 135 0.41 -5.79 -13.73
CA GLU A 135 0.63 -7.23 -13.68
C GLU A 135 1.39 -7.67 -12.43
N ALA A 136 2.42 -6.91 -12.02
CA ALA A 136 3.15 -7.14 -10.78
C ALA A 136 2.23 -7.02 -9.55
N VAL A 137 1.44 -5.94 -9.47
CA VAL A 137 0.47 -5.73 -8.39
C VAL A 137 -0.59 -6.83 -8.39
N ARG A 138 -1.11 -7.22 -9.56
CA ARG A 138 -2.06 -8.35 -9.67
C ARG A 138 -1.47 -9.64 -9.12
N GLY A 139 -0.23 -9.97 -9.49
CA GLY A 139 0.48 -11.16 -8.99
C GLY A 139 0.66 -11.14 -7.47
N PHE A 140 1.07 -9.99 -6.92
CA PHE A 140 1.16 -9.78 -5.48
C PHE A 140 -0.19 -10.03 -4.77
N MET A 141 -1.26 -9.40 -5.27
CA MET A 141 -2.59 -9.50 -4.66
C MET A 141 -3.13 -10.94 -4.68
N LEU A 142 -2.92 -11.67 -5.78
CA LEU A 142 -3.33 -13.07 -5.89
C LEU A 142 -2.57 -13.98 -4.91
N GLU A 143 -1.25 -13.80 -4.75
CA GLU A 143 -0.46 -14.59 -3.81
C GLU A 143 -0.86 -14.29 -2.35
N VAL A 144 -1.13 -13.01 -2.03
CA VAL A 144 -1.67 -12.64 -0.71
C VAL A 144 -3.08 -13.19 -0.50
N TYR A 145 -3.92 -13.20 -1.53
CA TYR A 145 -5.27 -13.76 -1.46
C TYR A 145 -5.26 -15.26 -1.13
N GLU A 146 -4.36 -16.03 -1.75
CA GLU A 146 -4.19 -17.44 -1.40
C GLU A 146 -3.75 -17.66 0.06
N ALA A 147 -2.93 -16.76 0.60
CA ALA A 147 -2.54 -16.81 2.01
C ALA A 147 -3.70 -16.40 2.92
N TRP A 148 -4.50 -15.42 2.49
CA TRP A 148 -5.66 -14.89 3.21
C TRP A 148 -6.74 -15.95 3.37
N VAL A 149 -7.10 -16.65 2.28
CA VAL A 149 -8.07 -17.75 2.30
C VAL A 149 -7.67 -18.80 3.33
N LYS A 150 -6.40 -19.23 3.33
CA LYS A 150 -5.88 -20.20 4.30
C LYS A 150 -5.95 -19.67 5.75
N CYS A 151 -5.76 -18.37 5.95
CA CYS A 151 -5.86 -17.73 7.26
C CYS A 151 -7.30 -17.74 7.79
N VAL A 152 -8.28 -17.39 6.95
CA VAL A 152 -9.69 -17.29 7.37
C VAL A 152 -10.42 -18.64 7.42
N MET A 153 -9.88 -19.67 6.76
CA MET A 153 -10.38 -21.05 6.87
C MET A 153 -10.02 -21.73 8.21
N ASN A 154 -9.23 -21.07 9.06
CA ASN A 154 -9.02 -21.54 10.42
C ASN A 154 -10.32 -21.41 11.21
N PRO A 155 -10.88 -22.49 11.81
CA PRO A 155 -12.13 -22.43 12.57
C PRO A 155 -12.07 -21.50 13.80
N PHE A 156 -10.87 -21.14 14.25
CA PHE A 156 -10.65 -20.19 15.35
C PHE A 156 -10.50 -18.74 14.88
N TYR A 157 -10.52 -18.49 13.58
CA TYR A 157 -10.52 -17.13 13.06
C TYR A 157 -11.95 -16.56 13.11
N ALA A 158 -12.14 -15.52 13.90
CA ALA A 158 -13.41 -14.80 13.95
C ALA A 158 -13.52 -13.82 12.77
N PRO A 159 -14.69 -13.69 12.12
CA PRO A 159 -14.88 -12.73 11.04
C PRO A 159 -14.49 -11.31 11.47
N ASN A 160 -13.72 -10.62 10.60
CA ASN A 160 -13.22 -9.27 10.83
C ASN A 160 -12.28 -9.09 12.04
N MET A 161 -11.68 -10.18 12.56
CA MET A 161 -10.62 -10.04 13.57
C MET A 161 -9.27 -9.67 12.93
N LEU A 162 -8.43 -8.99 13.71
CA LEU A 162 -7.06 -8.66 13.33
C LEU A 162 -6.23 -9.92 13.04
N VAL A 163 -5.46 -9.90 11.95
CA VAL A 163 -4.51 -10.96 11.62
C VAL A 163 -3.18 -10.70 12.30
N THR A 164 -2.92 -11.44 13.38
CA THR A 164 -1.68 -11.34 14.18
C THR A 164 -0.63 -12.40 13.82
N SER A 165 -0.94 -13.30 12.88
CA SER A 165 -0.08 -14.43 12.53
C SER A 165 1.27 -13.97 11.93
N PRO A 166 2.41 -14.33 12.54
CA PRO A 166 3.72 -14.00 11.99
C PRO A 166 4.00 -14.74 10.67
N VAL A 167 3.45 -15.95 10.50
CA VAL A 167 3.57 -16.72 9.26
C VAL A 167 2.84 -16.02 8.12
N PHE A 168 1.66 -15.47 8.38
CA PHE A 168 0.93 -14.68 7.38
C PHE A 168 1.72 -13.43 6.99
N ARG A 169 2.23 -12.68 7.98
CA ARG A 169 3.08 -11.50 7.73
C ARG A 169 4.32 -11.85 6.88
N ALA A 170 4.98 -12.96 7.18
CA ALA A 170 6.14 -13.42 6.42
C ALA A 170 5.79 -13.76 4.96
N LYS A 171 4.63 -14.38 4.72
CA LYS A 171 4.12 -14.66 3.36
C LYS A 171 3.84 -13.38 2.58
N VAL A 172 3.18 -12.39 3.20
CA VAL A 172 2.95 -11.08 2.55
C VAL A 172 4.26 -10.39 2.22
N GLY A 173 5.22 -10.38 3.15
CA GLY A 173 6.55 -9.81 2.89
C GLY A 173 7.32 -10.55 1.79
N ALA A 174 7.21 -11.87 1.69
CA ALA A 174 7.81 -12.66 0.61
C ALA A 174 7.17 -12.36 -0.75
N ALA A 175 5.84 -12.25 -0.81
CA ALA A 175 5.13 -11.82 -2.02
C ALA A 175 5.54 -10.40 -2.43
N GLY A 176 5.67 -9.49 -1.47
CA GLY A 176 6.19 -8.14 -1.70
C GLY A 176 7.55 -8.15 -2.38
N ARG A 177 8.53 -8.91 -1.84
CA ARG A 177 9.87 -9.03 -2.46
C ARG A 177 9.86 -9.66 -3.85
N LYS A 178 8.93 -10.58 -4.11
CA LYS A 178 8.84 -11.33 -5.38
C LYS A 178 8.28 -10.45 -6.51
N TYR A 179 7.24 -9.68 -6.22
CA TYR A 179 6.50 -8.93 -7.24
C TYR A 179 6.80 -7.43 -7.26
N LEU A 180 7.05 -6.80 -6.12
CA LEU A 180 7.07 -5.35 -5.93
C LEU A 180 8.48 -4.78 -5.68
#